data_AF-A0A892ZLL7-F1
#
_entry.id   AF-A0A892ZLL7-F1
#
_cell.length_a   1.000
_cell.length_b   1.000
_cell.length_c   1.000
_cell.angle_alpha   90.00
_cell.angle_beta   90.00
_cell.angle_gamma   90.00
#
_symmetry.space_group_name_H-M   'P 1'
#
loop_
_entity.id
_entity.type
_entity.pdbx_description
1 polymer ?
#
loop_
_entity_poly.entity_id
_entity_poly.type
_entity_poly.pdbx_seq_one_letter_code
_entity_poly.pdbx_strand_id
1 'polypeptide(L)'
;MPKQAELREQIKQATSEEEKTKIYNEIYKLQYQKRFLETLVGIVAGTPDAAITQGTLQLAATKMREESLANSRKFPKITDGKTTLNNVSYDSGYFDGVKLGGVRIDLDAICGLNDERCTRKEDGSYLYKGDNDKLKTLNDAIDPSKNPDAGRMYGLTGGFQAVKGEMFGAYIPGSWKDMLVESFAGSHDYQGGQIWNLYDKQGNTSRGRDKEGNYDRISSSITAAVAIPTSAPFALSDLISPDTLQIILKIGGK
;
A
#
# COMPACT_ATOMS: atom_id res chain seq x y z
N MET A 1 9.82 -14.71 -9.52
CA MET A 1 11.19 -15.22 -9.76
C MET A 1 11.65 -16.01 -8.53
N PRO A 2 12.35 -17.16 -8.67
CA PRO A 2 12.75 -17.98 -7.52
C PRO A 2 13.51 -17.19 -6.45
N LYS A 3 14.48 -16.37 -6.86
CA LYS A 3 15.25 -15.53 -5.93
C LYS A 3 14.40 -14.52 -5.14
N GLN A 4 13.41 -13.89 -5.77
CA GLN A 4 12.47 -13.01 -5.05
C GLN A 4 11.61 -13.77 -4.04
N ALA A 5 11.22 -15.01 -4.35
CA ALA A 5 10.49 -15.84 -3.40
C ALA A 5 11.35 -16.19 -2.17
N GLU A 6 12.61 -16.56 -2.37
CA GLU A 6 13.57 -16.79 -1.28
C GLU A 6 13.76 -15.55 -0.40
N LEU A 7 13.93 -14.37 -1.00
CA LEU A 7 14.09 -13.11 -0.26
C LEU A 7 12.83 -12.76 0.55
N ARG A 8 11.63 -13.03 0.02
CA ARG A 8 10.37 -12.87 0.77
C ARG A 8 10.30 -13.79 1.98
N GLU A 9 10.80 -15.01 1.90
CA GLU A 9 10.90 -15.90 3.06
C GLU A 9 11.94 -15.41 4.08
N GLN A 10 13.05 -14.81 3.63
CA GLN A 10 14.02 -14.19 4.54
C GLN A 10 13.43 -12.99 5.29
N ILE A 11 12.55 -12.20 4.68
CA ILE A 11 11.84 -11.09 5.36
C ILE A 11 11.04 -11.58 6.56
N LYS A 12 10.40 -12.75 6.44
CA LYS A 12 9.60 -13.34 7.54
C LYS A 12 10.48 -13.80 8.71
N GLN A 13 11.74 -14.13 8.44
CA GLN A 13 12.72 -14.56 9.43
C GLN A 13 13.53 -13.40 10.03
N ALA A 14 13.56 -12.25 9.35
CA ALA A 14 14.31 -11.08 9.75
C ALA A 14 13.81 -10.52 11.09
N THR A 15 14.75 -10.21 11.98
CA THR A 15 14.44 -9.78 13.36
C THR A 15 14.51 -8.27 13.56
N SER A 16 14.99 -7.53 12.55
CA SER A 16 15.13 -6.08 12.58
C SER A 16 14.62 -5.42 11.31
N GLU A 17 14.17 -4.17 11.43
CA GLU A 17 13.76 -3.38 10.26
C GLU A 17 14.94 -2.99 9.37
N GLU A 18 16.17 -2.94 9.90
CA GLU A 18 17.37 -2.72 9.09
C GLU A 18 17.64 -3.92 8.17
N GLU A 19 17.56 -5.13 8.70
CA GLU A 19 17.70 -6.37 7.93
C GLU A 19 16.62 -6.48 6.85
N LYS A 20 15.34 -6.25 7.21
CA LYS A 20 14.25 -6.20 6.22
C LYS A 20 14.51 -5.17 5.13
N THR A 21 15.05 -4.01 5.47
CA THR A 21 15.38 -2.95 4.49
C THR A 21 16.42 -3.43 3.48
N LYS A 22 17.48 -4.11 3.93
CA LYS A 22 18.48 -4.69 3.03
C LYS A 22 17.86 -5.72 2.08
N ILE A 23 16.97 -6.56 2.59
CA ILE A 23 16.28 -7.58 1.78
C ILE A 23 15.33 -6.94 0.77
N TYR A 24 14.53 -5.95 1.17
CA TYR A 24 13.68 -5.20 0.23
C TYR A 24 14.50 -4.51 -0.86
N ASN A 25 15.64 -3.89 -0.52
CA ASN A 25 16.51 -3.29 -1.53
C ASN A 25 16.98 -4.32 -2.57
N GLU A 26 17.27 -5.55 -2.16
CA GLU A 26 17.62 -6.63 -3.09
C GLU A 26 16.42 -7.06 -3.96
N ILE A 27 15.23 -7.21 -3.38
CA ILE A 27 13.99 -7.51 -4.12
C ILE A 27 13.72 -6.44 -5.18
N TYR A 28 13.82 -5.16 -4.82
CA TYR A 28 13.57 -4.04 -5.72
C TYR A 28 14.63 -3.96 -6.81
N LYS A 29 15.92 -4.18 -6.48
CA LYS A 29 17.00 -4.31 -7.47
C LYS A 29 16.70 -5.40 -8.50
N LEU A 30 16.28 -6.59 -8.06
CA LEU A 30 15.88 -7.67 -8.95
C LEU A 30 14.68 -7.30 -9.81
N GLN A 31 13.71 -6.58 -9.25
CA GLN A 31 12.53 -6.14 -9.98
C GLN A 31 12.88 -5.11 -11.08
N TYR A 32 13.77 -4.16 -10.80
CA TYR A 32 14.29 -3.22 -11.80
C TYR A 32 15.03 -3.96 -12.93
N GLN A 33 15.89 -4.93 -12.58
CA GLN A 33 16.59 -5.75 -13.57
C GLN A 33 15.63 -6.55 -14.45
N LYS A 34 14.60 -7.16 -13.84
CA LYS A 34 13.55 -7.89 -14.57
C LYS A 34 12.83 -6.98 -15.57
N ARG A 35 12.33 -5.83 -15.13
CA ARG A 35 11.58 -4.89 -15.99
C ARG A 35 12.43 -4.35 -17.14
N PHE A 36 13.71 -4.09 -16.88
CA PHE A 36 14.66 -3.71 -17.94
C PHE A 36 14.85 -4.82 -18.98
N LEU A 37 15.03 -6.07 -18.55
CA LEU A 37 15.14 -7.21 -19.47
C LEU A 37 13.85 -7.45 -20.27
N GLU A 38 12.68 -7.35 -19.64
CA GLU A 38 11.38 -7.44 -20.31
C GLU A 38 11.23 -6.36 -21.40
N THR A 39 11.68 -5.14 -21.12
CA THR A 39 11.72 -4.04 -22.09
C THR A 39 12.61 -4.39 -23.29
N LEU A 40 13.83 -4.89 -23.06
CA LEU A 40 14.74 -5.28 -24.14
C LEU A 40 14.18 -6.42 -25.00
N VAL A 41 13.56 -7.42 -24.37
CA VAL A 41 12.92 -8.54 -25.09
C VAL A 41 11.77 -8.04 -25.96
N GLY A 42 10.94 -7.13 -25.46
CA GLY A 42 9.84 -6.53 -26.25
C GLY A 42 10.33 -5.74 -27.46
N ILE A 43 11.45 -5.01 -27.31
CA ILE A 43 12.10 -4.30 -28.43
C ILE A 43 12.56 -5.28 -29.50
N VAL A 44 13.25 -6.36 -29.11
CA VAL A 44 13.75 -7.39 -30.04
C VAL A 44 12.60 -8.16 -30.70
N ALA A 45 11.50 -8.37 -29.98
CA ALA A 45 10.31 -9.07 -30.49
C ALA A 45 9.47 -8.26 -31.49
N GLY A 46 9.85 -7.00 -31.80
CA GLY A 46 9.26 -6.22 -32.90
C GLY A 46 8.21 -5.19 -32.50
N THR A 47 8.09 -4.84 -31.21
CA THR A 47 7.16 -3.81 -30.71
C THR A 47 7.87 -2.67 -29.96
N PRO A 48 8.92 -2.04 -30.54
CA PRO A 48 9.87 -1.19 -29.81
C PRO A 48 9.23 -0.01 -29.09
N ASP A 49 8.39 0.79 -29.76
CA ASP A 49 7.81 2.00 -29.15
C ASP A 49 6.92 1.69 -27.93
N ALA A 50 6.14 0.61 -28.04
CA ALA A 50 5.27 0.18 -26.95
C ALA A 50 6.04 -0.46 -25.81
N ALA A 51 7.06 -1.27 -26.12
CA ALA A 51 7.93 -1.86 -25.12
C ALA A 51 8.68 -0.78 -24.32
N ILE A 52 9.21 0.25 -25.00
CA ILE A 52 9.87 1.39 -24.35
C ILE A 52 8.90 2.15 -23.44
N THR A 53 7.70 2.45 -23.95
CA THR A 53 6.67 3.15 -23.18
C THR A 53 6.24 2.35 -21.95
N GLN A 54 5.94 1.06 -22.13
CA GLN A 54 5.56 0.15 -21.06
C GLN A 54 6.69 0.01 -20.03
N GLY A 55 7.91 -0.23 -20.48
CA GLY A 55 9.09 -0.35 -19.62
C GLY A 55 9.29 0.89 -18.76
N THR A 56 9.12 2.08 -19.34
CA THR A 56 9.20 3.35 -18.61
C THR A 56 8.11 3.46 -17.53
N LEU A 57 6.86 3.14 -17.88
CA LEU A 57 5.74 3.13 -16.93
C LEU A 57 5.96 2.11 -15.81
N GLN A 58 6.44 0.91 -16.14
CA GLN A 58 6.77 -0.12 -15.17
C GLN A 58 7.89 0.33 -14.22
N LEU A 59 8.96 0.96 -14.72
CA LEU A 59 10.04 1.47 -13.88
C LEU A 59 9.53 2.56 -12.92
N ALA A 60 8.71 3.49 -13.42
CA ALA A 60 8.07 4.52 -12.59
C ALA A 60 7.13 3.89 -11.54
N ALA A 61 6.35 2.89 -11.91
CA ALA A 61 5.50 2.12 -11.00
C ALA A 61 6.33 1.42 -9.92
N THR A 62 7.48 0.84 -10.27
CA THR A 62 8.40 0.22 -9.29
C THR A 62 8.81 1.25 -8.27
N LYS A 63 9.22 2.44 -8.75
CA LYS A 63 9.77 3.47 -7.90
C LYS A 63 8.72 4.04 -6.94
N MET A 64 7.53 4.34 -7.44
CA MET A 64 6.42 4.79 -6.60
C MET A 64 6.03 3.74 -5.55
N ARG A 65 6.07 2.44 -5.90
CA ARG A 65 5.82 1.36 -4.93
C ARG A 65 6.93 1.26 -3.88
N GLU A 66 8.19 1.43 -4.27
CA GLU A 66 9.34 1.46 -3.37
C GLU A 66 9.19 2.57 -2.32
N GLU A 67 8.85 3.79 -2.76
CA GLU A 67 8.61 4.94 -1.90
C GLU A 67 7.37 4.74 -1.00
N SER A 68 6.32 4.13 -1.54
CA SER A 68 5.11 3.79 -0.80
C SER A 68 5.41 2.81 0.34
N LEU A 69 6.15 1.75 0.04
CA LEU A 69 6.61 0.75 1.01
C LEU A 69 7.50 1.38 2.08
N ALA A 70 8.51 2.16 1.66
CA ALA A 70 9.43 2.83 2.58
C ALA A 70 8.69 3.74 3.56
N ASN A 71 7.68 4.47 3.08
CA ASN A 71 6.87 5.32 3.93
C ASN A 71 5.92 4.52 4.84
N SER A 72 5.25 3.48 4.33
CA SER A 72 4.37 2.62 5.15
C SER A 72 5.13 1.98 6.31
N ARG A 73 6.37 1.55 6.07
CA ARG A 73 7.26 0.93 7.07
C ARG A 73 7.76 1.90 8.15
N LYS A 74 7.55 3.22 8.01
CA LYS A 74 7.93 4.18 9.06
C LYS A 74 7.14 3.98 10.35
N PHE A 75 5.93 3.42 10.27
CA PHE A 75 5.12 3.18 11.45
C PHE A 75 5.56 1.89 12.12
N PRO A 76 6.09 1.92 13.35
CA PRO A 76 6.64 0.72 13.97
C PRO A 76 5.56 -0.34 14.20
N LYS A 77 4.57 -0.01 15.04
CA LYS A 77 3.38 -0.82 15.33
C LYS A 77 2.43 -0.15 16.31
N ILE A 78 1.20 -0.65 16.34
CA ILE A 78 0.25 -0.59 17.44
C ILE A 78 -0.06 -2.01 17.93
N THR A 79 -0.19 -2.21 19.24
CA THR A 79 -0.51 -3.53 19.81
C THR A 79 -1.32 -3.42 21.09
N ASP A 80 -2.20 -4.39 21.34
CA ASP A 80 -2.87 -4.61 22.64
C ASP A 80 -2.27 -5.79 23.43
N GLY A 81 -1.10 -6.29 23.01
CA GLY A 81 -0.44 -7.48 23.56
C GLY A 81 -0.91 -8.79 22.95
N LYS A 82 -2.01 -8.82 22.20
CA LYS A 82 -2.50 -10.00 21.46
C LYS A 82 -2.41 -9.79 19.95
N THR A 83 -2.99 -8.69 19.47
CA THR A 83 -2.93 -8.24 18.08
C THR A 83 -1.81 -7.21 17.96
N THR A 84 -1.04 -7.27 16.87
CA THR A 84 -0.02 -6.28 16.52
C THR A 84 -0.23 -5.89 15.06
N LEU A 85 -0.30 -4.58 14.78
CA LEU A 85 -0.53 -4.05 13.45
C LEU A 85 0.44 -2.91 13.14
N ASN A 86 0.79 -2.80 11.87
CA ASN A 86 1.41 -1.66 11.22
C ASN A 86 0.90 -1.59 9.77
N ASN A 87 1.35 -0.61 8.99
CA ASN A 87 0.89 -0.43 7.61
C ASN A 87 1.35 -1.52 6.63
N VAL A 88 2.12 -2.51 7.09
CA VAL A 88 2.65 -3.61 6.27
C VAL A 88 2.45 -4.98 6.93
N SER A 89 1.43 -5.10 7.79
CA SER A 89 1.18 -6.32 8.56
C SER A 89 0.54 -7.46 7.78
N TYR A 90 0.02 -7.19 6.57
CA TYR A 90 -0.61 -8.21 5.75
C TYR A 90 0.21 -8.54 4.52
N ASP A 91 0.24 -9.82 4.18
CA ASP A 91 0.99 -10.34 3.05
C ASP A 91 0.25 -10.15 1.73
N SER A 92 1.01 -10.07 0.64
CA SER A 92 0.52 -10.13 -0.73
C SER A 92 1.33 -11.14 -1.54
N GLY A 93 0.75 -11.67 -2.62
CA GLY A 93 1.47 -12.46 -3.62
C GLY A 93 2.30 -11.61 -4.58
N TYR A 94 2.20 -10.28 -4.51
CA TYR A 94 2.96 -9.35 -5.34
C TYR A 94 4.49 -9.47 -5.10
N PHE A 95 5.30 -8.82 -5.96
CA PHE A 95 6.73 -9.15 -6.07
C PHE A 95 7.53 -8.92 -4.77
N ASP A 96 7.13 -7.96 -3.96
CA ASP A 96 7.75 -7.64 -2.65
C ASP A 96 7.07 -8.33 -1.47
N GLY A 97 5.97 -9.05 -1.70
CA GLY A 97 5.29 -9.82 -0.68
C GLY A 97 4.42 -9.01 0.28
N VAL A 98 4.31 -7.69 0.09
CA VAL A 98 3.64 -6.79 1.03
C VAL A 98 2.33 -6.30 0.43
N LYS A 99 1.27 -6.30 1.24
CA LYS A 99 0.04 -5.61 0.88
C LYS A 99 0.18 -4.11 1.10
N LEU A 100 0.12 -3.33 0.04
CA LEU A 100 0.11 -1.86 0.09
C LEU A 100 -1.21 -1.27 -0.40
N GLY A 101 -2.09 -2.06 -0.99
CA GLY A 101 -3.41 -1.58 -1.39
C GLY A 101 -4.25 -1.23 -0.17
N GLY A 102 -5.06 -0.17 -0.26
CA GLY A 102 -5.95 0.25 0.81
C GLY A 102 -5.43 1.44 1.63
N VAL A 103 -6.20 1.82 2.64
CA VAL A 103 -5.88 2.99 3.49
C VAL A 103 -4.89 2.58 4.58
N ARG A 104 -4.07 3.53 5.01
CA ARG A 104 -3.10 3.36 6.10
C ARG A 104 -3.77 3.49 7.47
N ILE A 105 -3.08 3.09 8.52
CA ILE A 105 -3.56 3.20 9.90
C ILE A 105 -3.98 4.64 10.21
N ASP A 106 -5.18 4.80 10.75
CA ASP A 106 -5.72 6.05 11.28
C ASP A 106 -5.73 6.00 12.81
N LEU A 107 -4.73 6.64 13.42
CA LEU A 107 -4.62 6.67 14.88
C LEU A 107 -5.73 7.47 15.54
N ASP A 108 -6.39 8.42 14.87
CA ASP A 108 -7.55 9.10 15.47
C ASP A 108 -8.75 8.16 15.55
N ALA A 109 -8.96 7.33 14.51
CA ALA A 109 -10.00 6.31 14.52
C ALA A 109 -9.74 5.27 15.62
N ILE A 110 -8.49 4.80 15.76
CA ILE A 110 -8.14 3.75 16.72
C ILE A 110 -7.98 4.29 18.13
N CYS A 111 -7.15 5.31 18.33
CA CYS A 111 -6.75 5.81 19.65
C CYS A 111 -7.61 6.98 20.16
N GLY A 112 -8.33 7.66 19.27
CA GLY A 112 -8.99 8.93 19.55
C GLY A 112 -8.06 10.12 19.30
N LEU A 113 -8.66 11.32 19.20
CA LEU A 113 -7.96 12.55 18.84
C LEU A 113 -6.85 12.93 19.84
N ASN A 114 -6.99 12.52 21.11
CA ASN A 114 -6.02 12.81 22.17
C ASN A 114 -5.42 11.54 22.79
N ASP A 115 -5.38 10.44 22.01
CA ASP A 115 -4.85 9.15 22.44
C ASP A 115 -5.55 8.55 23.67
N GLU A 116 -6.84 8.82 23.85
CA GLU A 116 -7.63 8.38 25.00
C GLU A 116 -7.59 6.86 25.18
N ARG A 117 -7.52 6.09 24.08
CA ARG A 117 -7.48 4.62 24.04
C ARG A 117 -6.08 4.04 23.84
N CYS A 118 -5.05 4.87 23.79
CA CYS A 118 -3.68 4.43 23.55
C CYS A 118 -2.69 5.01 24.57
N THR A 119 -1.47 4.46 24.55
CA THR A 119 -0.29 5.05 25.18
C THR A 119 0.82 5.04 24.14
N ARG A 120 1.33 6.21 23.79
CA ARG A 120 2.46 6.35 22.88
C ARG A 120 3.76 6.03 23.61
N LYS A 121 4.61 5.24 22.97
CA LYS A 121 5.95 4.90 23.47
C LYS A 121 7.00 5.80 22.83
N GLU A 122 8.18 5.85 23.47
CA GLU A 122 9.33 6.64 22.99
C GLU A 122 9.83 6.20 21.62
N ASP A 123 9.75 4.89 21.33
CA ASP A 123 10.09 4.31 20.03
C ASP A 123 9.08 4.61 18.91
N GLY A 124 8.02 5.37 19.22
CA GLY A 124 6.97 5.75 18.30
C GLY A 124 5.88 4.68 18.10
N SER A 125 5.98 3.53 18.77
CA SER A 125 4.91 2.53 18.80
C SER A 125 3.77 2.94 19.75
N TYR A 126 2.61 2.30 19.58
CA TYR A 126 1.43 2.55 20.41
C TYR A 126 1.02 1.27 21.15
N LEU A 127 0.75 1.41 22.45
CA LEU A 127 0.02 0.40 23.23
C LEU A 127 -1.46 0.77 23.24
N TYR A 128 -2.29 -0.07 22.63
CA TYR A 128 -3.74 0.05 22.71
C TYR A 128 -4.22 -0.50 24.07
N LYS A 129 -4.91 0.32 24.84
CA LYS A 129 -5.43 -0.03 26.18
C LYS A 129 -6.95 -0.24 26.19
N GLY A 130 -7.63 0.08 25.10
CA GLY A 130 -9.08 0.00 24.99
C GLY A 130 -9.83 1.14 25.67
N ASP A 131 -11.15 1.10 25.53
CA ASP A 131 -12.08 1.83 26.39
C ASP A 131 -12.84 0.84 27.30
N ASN A 132 -13.51 1.38 28.32
CA ASN A 132 -14.12 0.54 29.37
C ASN A 132 -15.32 -0.29 28.90
N ASP A 133 -15.97 0.07 27.77
CA ASP A 133 -17.32 -0.42 27.49
C ASP A 133 -17.53 -1.03 26.09
N LYS A 134 -16.85 -0.56 25.04
CA LYS A 134 -17.15 -0.92 23.64
C LYS A 134 -15.95 -1.41 22.83
N LEU A 135 -14.81 -0.76 22.94
CA LEU A 135 -13.62 -1.05 22.13
C LEU A 135 -12.52 -1.65 23.01
N LYS A 136 -12.74 -2.87 23.49
CA LYS A 136 -11.87 -3.52 24.49
C LYS A 136 -10.54 -3.99 23.90
N THR A 137 -10.55 -4.41 22.64
CA THR A 137 -9.38 -4.96 21.94
C THR A 137 -9.03 -4.12 20.71
N LEU A 138 -7.80 -4.26 20.21
CA LEU A 138 -7.39 -3.60 18.97
C LEU A 138 -8.23 -4.08 17.78
N ASN A 139 -8.67 -5.35 17.79
CA ASN A 139 -9.59 -5.87 16.78
C ASN A 139 -10.96 -5.17 16.82
N ASP A 140 -11.49 -4.85 18.01
CA ASP A 140 -12.72 -4.07 18.12
C ASP A 140 -12.54 -2.66 17.56
N ALA A 141 -11.37 -2.05 17.79
CA ALA A 141 -11.06 -0.69 17.36
C ALA A 141 -10.93 -0.55 15.83
N ILE A 142 -10.60 -1.62 15.12
CA ILE A 142 -10.50 -1.61 13.65
C ILE A 142 -11.74 -2.19 12.97
N ASP A 143 -12.71 -2.71 13.71
CA ASP A 143 -13.95 -3.29 13.17
C ASP A 143 -14.99 -2.19 12.95
N PRO A 144 -15.37 -1.85 11.69
CA PRO A 144 -16.33 -0.79 11.41
C PRO A 144 -17.72 -1.02 12.01
N SER A 145 -18.08 -2.27 12.33
CA SER A 145 -19.36 -2.60 12.97
C SER A 145 -19.40 -2.22 14.46
N LYS A 146 -18.24 -2.12 15.10
CA LYS A 146 -18.07 -1.75 16.52
C LYS A 146 -17.57 -0.33 16.69
N ASN A 147 -16.64 0.08 15.83
CA ASN A 147 -16.08 1.42 15.75
C ASN A 147 -16.42 2.04 14.39
N PRO A 148 -17.51 2.82 14.25
CA PRO A 148 -17.86 3.45 12.98
C PRO A 148 -16.72 4.27 12.35
N ASP A 149 -15.87 4.88 13.18
CA ASP A 149 -14.70 5.63 12.72
C ASP A 149 -13.66 4.75 12.03
N ALA A 150 -13.60 3.45 12.35
CA ALA A 150 -12.71 2.51 11.69
C ALA A 150 -13.02 2.39 10.20
N GLY A 151 -14.26 2.66 9.78
CA GLY A 151 -14.64 2.71 8.36
C GLY A 151 -13.75 3.63 7.52
N ARG A 152 -13.12 4.65 8.13
CA ARG A 152 -12.14 5.53 7.47
C ARG A 152 -10.88 4.81 6.99
N MET A 153 -10.54 3.68 7.60
CA MET A 153 -9.39 2.85 7.21
C MET A 153 -9.75 1.81 6.12
N TYR A 154 -11.02 1.72 5.73
CA TYR A 154 -11.48 0.84 4.65
C TYR A 154 -11.83 1.71 3.45
N GLY A 155 -10.93 1.75 2.46
CA GLY A 155 -11.09 2.60 1.27
C GLY A 155 -12.34 2.24 0.44
N LEU A 156 -12.55 2.92 -0.68
CA LEU A 156 -13.73 2.71 -1.55
C LEU A 156 -13.91 1.25 -2.02
N THR A 157 -12.83 0.48 -2.10
CA THR A 157 -12.85 -0.94 -2.45
C THR A 157 -12.88 -1.88 -1.24
N GLY A 158 -12.89 -1.36 -0.01
CA GLY A 158 -12.84 -2.09 1.25
C GLY A 158 -11.43 -2.38 1.77
N GLY A 159 -10.39 -1.81 1.16
CA GLY A 159 -9.00 -2.08 1.54
C GLY A 159 -8.52 -1.30 2.77
N PHE A 160 -8.05 -2.02 3.78
CA PHE A 160 -7.18 -1.54 4.87
C PHE A 160 -5.82 -2.25 4.76
N GLN A 161 -4.70 -1.52 4.76
CA GLN A 161 -3.37 -2.11 4.52
C GLN A 161 -2.96 -3.15 5.57
N ALA A 162 -3.30 -2.91 6.84
CA ALA A 162 -2.82 -3.74 7.95
C ALA A 162 -3.49 -5.12 8.05
N VAL A 163 -4.59 -5.35 7.30
CA VAL A 163 -5.40 -6.56 7.39
C VAL A 163 -5.74 -7.11 6.01
N LYS A 164 -6.49 -8.22 5.99
CA LYS A 164 -6.91 -8.88 4.76
C LYS A 164 -7.60 -7.91 3.80
N GLY A 165 -7.19 -7.96 2.54
CA GLY A 165 -7.72 -7.08 1.51
C GLY A 165 -9.11 -7.49 1.05
N GLU A 166 -9.90 -6.47 0.70
CA GLU A 166 -11.21 -6.62 0.08
C GLU A 166 -11.26 -5.89 -1.26
N MET A 167 -11.97 -6.48 -2.21
CA MET A 167 -12.40 -5.86 -3.46
C MET A 167 -13.61 -6.67 -3.98
N PHE A 168 -14.82 -6.17 -3.70
CA PHE A 168 -16.07 -6.92 -3.89
C PHE A 168 -15.99 -8.31 -3.21
N GLY A 169 -15.62 -8.30 -1.92
CA GLY A 169 -15.30 -9.47 -1.11
C GLY A 169 -13.80 -9.66 -0.86
N ALA A 170 -13.48 -10.40 0.19
CA ALA A 170 -12.10 -10.67 0.58
C ALA A 170 -11.34 -11.45 -0.51
N TYR A 171 -10.09 -11.08 -0.76
CA TYR A 171 -9.20 -11.81 -1.66
C TYR A 171 -8.05 -12.49 -0.90
N ILE A 172 -7.45 -13.49 -1.53
CA ILE A 172 -6.29 -14.21 -1.00
C ILE A 172 -5.00 -13.69 -1.63
N PRO A 173 -3.87 -13.68 -0.90
CA PRO A 173 -2.57 -13.37 -1.48
C PRO A 173 -2.27 -14.24 -2.72
N GLY A 174 -1.79 -13.61 -3.79
CA GLY A 174 -1.48 -14.24 -5.08
C GLY A 174 -2.66 -14.44 -6.02
N SER A 175 -3.89 -14.14 -5.60
CA SER A 175 -5.04 -14.15 -6.51
C SER A 175 -4.96 -13.02 -7.53
N TRP A 176 -5.69 -13.14 -8.64
CA TRP A 176 -5.76 -12.07 -9.64
C TRP A 176 -6.26 -10.74 -9.06
N LYS A 177 -7.16 -10.78 -8.06
CA LYS A 177 -7.64 -9.59 -7.33
C LYS A 177 -6.52 -8.93 -6.53
N ASP A 178 -5.71 -9.74 -5.84
CA ASP A 178 -4.53 -9.25 -5.11
C ASP A 178 -3.54 -8.58 -6.07
N MET A 179 -3.16 -9.27 -7.15
CA MET A 179 -2.25 -8.71 -8.16
C MET A 179 -2.77 -7.41 -8.77
N LEU A 180 -4.08 -7.35 -9.08
CA LEU A 180 -4.71 -6.15 -9.62
C LEU A 180 -4.64 -5.00 -8.62
N VAL A 181 -5.08 -5.19 -7.38
CA VAL A 181 -5.06 -4.13 -6.35
C VAL A 181 -3.64 -3.65 -6.09
N GLU A 182 -2.68 -4.57 -6.01
CA GLU A 182 -1.29 -4.25 -5.68
C GLU A 182 -0.51 -3.59 -6.83
N SER A 183 -0.94 -3.80 -8.09
CA SER A 183 -0.41 -3.03 -9.23
C SER A 183 -0.75 -1.54 -9.14
N PHE A 184 -1.91 -1.19 -8.56
CA PHE A 184 -2.29 0.20 -8.30
C PHE A 184 -1.63 0.74 -7.03
N ALA A 185 -1.44 -0.09 -6.01
CA ALA A 185 -1.09 0.33 -4.66
C ALA A 185 0.04 1.37 -4.59
N GLY A 186 1.18 1.13 -5.26
CA GLY A 186 2.31 2.06 -5.21
C GLY A 186 2.03 3.41 -5.88
N SER A 187 1.54 3.38 -7.12
CA SER A 187 1.28 4.61 -7.86
C SER A 187 0.10 5.41 -7.27
N HIS A 188 -0.93 4.71 -6.80
CA HIS A 188 -2.13 5.32 -6.21
C HIS A 188 -1.82 5.92 -4.83
N ASP A 189 -1.08 5.22 -3.97
CA ASP A 189 -0.66 5.76 -2.66
C ASP A 189 0.27 6.96 -2.82
N TYR A 190 1.26 6.88 -3.72
CA TYR A 190 2.19 7.97 -4.00
C TYR A 190 1.44 9.22 -4.51
N GLN A 191 0.66 9.08 -5.58
CA GLN A 191 -0.03 10.20 -6.24
C GLN A 191 -1.24 10.72 -5.45
N GLY A 192 -1.95 9.84 -4.75
CA GLY A 192 -3.18 10.17 -4.02
C GLY A 192 -2.93 10.66 -2.60
N GLY A 193 -1.83 10.22 -1.96
CA GLY A 193 -1.54 10.49 -0.55
C GLY A 193 -0.21 11.20 -0.32
N GLN A 194 0.89 10.58 -0.74
CA GLN A 194 2.24 10.98 -0.33
C GLN A 194 2.64 12.36 -0.83
N ILE A 195 2.41 12.67 -2.11
CA ILE A 195 2.80 13.97 -2.69
C ILE A 195 2.00 15.15 -2.10
N TRP A 196 0.85 14.86 -1.50
CA TRP A 196 -0.03 15.83 -0.87
C TRP A 196 0.20 15.95 0.64
N ASN A 197 1.22 15.24 1.18
CA ASN A 197 1.54 15.23 2.60
C ASN A 197 0.36 14.81 3.51
N LEU A 198 -0.44 13.85 3.03
CA LEU A 198 -1.61 13.32 3.76
C LEU A 198 -1.24 12.21 4.75
N TYR A 199 0.05 11.93 4.90
CA TYR A 199 0.60 11.01 5.88
C TYR A 199 1.43 11.76 6.92
N ASP A 200 1.35 11.30 8.16
CA ASP A 200 2.16 11.84 9.24
C ASP A 200 3.64 11.42 9.13
N LYS A 201 4.47 11.88 10.07
CA LYS A 201 5.90 11.58 10.10
C LYS A 201 6.20 10.08 10.25
N GLN A 202 5.24 9.29 10.76
CA GLN A 202 5.32 7.85 10.90
C GLN A 202 4.71 7.12 9.69
N GLY A 203 4.23 7.83 8.67
CA GLY A 203 3.63 7.23 7.49
C GLY A 203 2.21 6.69 7.73
N ASN A 204 1.59 7.04 8.86
CA ASN A 204 0.16 6.79 9.08
C ASN A 204 -0.67 7.88 8.42
N THR A 205 -1.96 7.66 8.33
CA THR A 205 -2.86 8.69 7.86
C THR A 205 -2.90 9.86 8.85
N SER A 206 -2.75 11.10 8.35
CA SER A 206 -2.51 12.29 9.20
C SER A 206 -3.52 12.46 10.34
N ARG A 207 -3.07 13.03 11.45
CA ARG A 207 -3.93 13.31 12.63
C ARG A 207 -4.74 14.59 12.42
N GLY A 208 -5.92 14.66 13.00
CA GLY A 208 -6.79 15.83 13.06
C GLY A 208 -7.49 16.18 11.76
N ARG A 209 -7.69 15.23 10.83
CA ARG A 209 -8.28 15.47 9.50
C ARG A 209 -9.75 15.88 9.52
N ASP A 210 -10.45 15.59 10.62
CA ASP A 210 -11.86 15.93 10.85
C ASP A 210 -12.04 17.17 11.75
N LYS A 211 -10.94 17.81 12.18
CA LYS A 211 -11.04 19.04 12.98
C LYS A 211 -11.58 20.18 12.12
N GLU A 212 -12.42 21.01 12.72
CA GLU A 212 -12.95 22.21 12.07
C GLU A 212 -11.80 23.09 11.53
N GLY A 213 -11.91 23.50 10.27
CA GLY A 213 -10.86 24.23 9.56
C GLY A 213 -9.74 23.37 8.95
N ASN A 214 -9.73 22.05 9.17
CA ASN A 214 -8.86 21.12 8.44
C ASN A 214 -9.59 20.55 7.22
N TYR A 215 -9.03 20.75 6.03
CA TYR A 215 -9.58 20.26 4.76
C TYR A 215 -8.94 18.95 4.28
N ASP A 216 -8.00 18.37 5.05
CA ASP A 216 -7.24 17.18 4.68
C ASP A 216 -8.14 15.99 4.33
N ARG A 217 -9.27 15.80 5.03
CA ARG A 217 -10.20 14.72 4.67
C ARG A 217 -10.78 14.91 3.28
N ILE A 218 -11.30 16.10 2.98
CA ILE A 218 -11.88 16.43 1.67
C ILE A 218 -10.80 16.33 0.59
N SER A 219 -9.62 16.89 0.85
CA SER A 219 -8.45 16.77 -0.03
C SER A 219 -8.11 15.31 -0.30
N SER A 220 -8.00 14.48 0.74
CA SER A 220 -7.66 13.06 0.62
C SER A 220 -8.67 12.25 -0.20
N SER A 221 -9.97 12.55 -0.08
CA SER A 221 -11.01 11.89 -0.87
C SER A 221 -10.91 12.29 -2.34
N ILE A 222 -10.67 13.57 -2.63
CA ILE A 222 -10.53 14.08 -4.01
C ILE A 222 -9.25 13.53 -4.65
N THR A 223 -8.11 13.64 -3.96
CA THR A 223 -6.81 13.19 -4.49
C THR A 223 -6.78 11.68 -4.67
N ALA A 224 -7.37 10.89 -3.77
CA ALA A 224 -7.52 9.45 -3.96
C ALA A 224 -8.43 9.10 -5.15
N ALA A 225 -9.55 9.80 -5.33
CA ALA A 225 -10.44 9.55 -6.47
C ALA A 225 -9.76 9.87 -7.81
N VAL A 226 -9.02 10.98 -7.89
CA VAL A 226 -8.25 11.38 -9.09
C VAL A 226 -7.06 10.45 -9.32
N ALA A 227 -6.46 9.90 -8.26
CA ALA A 227 -5.33 8.99 -8.38
C ALA A 227 -5.69 7.67 -9.10
N ILE A 228 -6.95 7.20 -9.03
CA ILE A 228 -7.35 5.96 -9.72
C ILE A 228 -7.07 6.01 -11.23
N PRO A 229 -7.65 6.95 -12.01
CA PRO A 229 -7.37 7.03 -13.44
C PRO A 229 -5.93 7.39 -13.78
N THR A 230 -5.23 8.19 -12.95
CA THR A 230 -3.83 8.57 -13.22
C THR A 230 -2.84 7.45 -12.89
N SER A 231 -3.20 6.54 -11.97
CA SER A 231 -2.44 5.33 -11.65
C SER A 231 -2.65 4.20 -12.65
N ALA A 232 -3.78 4.20 -13.38
CA ALA A 232 -4.14 3.11 -14.29
C ALA A 232 -3.07 2.79 -15.36
N PRO A 233 -2.43 3.78 -16.04
CA PRO A 233 -1.36 3.47 -17.00
C PRO A 233 -0.18 2.73 -16.36
N PHE A 234 0.21 3.12 -15.15
CA PHE A 234 1.30 2.48 -14.40
C PHE A 234 0.91 1.07 -13.96
N ALA A 235 -0.28 0.91 -13.38
CA ALA A 235 -0.78 -0.37 -12.90
C ALA A 235 -0.97 -1.38 -14.04
N LEU A 236 -1.60 -0.95 -15.14
CA LEU A 236 -1.82 -1.79 -16.31
C LEU A 236 -0.50 -2.18 -16.97
N SER A 237 0.48 -1.28 -17.03
CA SER A 237 1.80 -1.62 -17.58
C SER A 237 2.44 -2.85 -16.92
N ASP A 238 2.07 -3.18 -15.69
CA ASP A 238 2.57 -4.35 -14.96
C ASP A 238 1.71 -5.62 -15.12
N LEU A 239 0.43 -5.47 -15.49
CA LEU A 239 -0.53 -6.58 -15.55
C LEU A 239 -0.72 -7.19 -16.94
N ILE A 240 -0.49 -6.42 -18.01
CA ILE A 240 -0.80 -6.84 -19.38
C ILE A 240 0.44 -6.89 -20.27
N SER A 241 0.39 -7.72 -21.31
CA SER A 241 1.48 -7.84 -22.28
C SER A 241 1.65 -6.55 -23.11
N PRO A 242 2.84 -6.30 -23.69
CA PRO A 242 3.07 -5.17 -24.61
C PRO A 242 2.06 -5.10 -25.76
N ASP A 243 1.70 -6.25 -26.32
CA ASP A 243 0.73 -6.32 -27.41
C ASP A 243 -0.68 -5.90 -26.94
N THR A 244 -1.07 -6.32 -25.73
CA THR A 244 -2.35 -5.93 -25.13
C THR A 244 -2.38 -4.44 -24.80
N LEU A 245 -1.28 -3.89 -24.29
CA LEU A 245 -1.17 -2.47 -23.99
C LEU A 245 -1.24 -1.62 -25.26
N GLN A 246 -0.58 -2.04 -26.35
CA GLN A 246 -0.72 -1.37 -27.65
C GLN A 246 -2.16 -1.31 -28.13
N ILE A 247 -2.89 -2.42 -28.01
CA ILE A 247 -4.29 -2.48 -28.42
C ILE A 247 -5.12 -1.48 -27.61
N ILE A 248 -4.94 -1.44 -26.28
CA ILE A 248 -5.64 -0.49 -25.41
C ILE A 248 -5.29 0.96 -25.75
N LEU A 249 -4.00 1.29 -25.94
CA LEU A 249 -3.59 2.65 -26.30
C LEU A 249 -4.12 3.07 -27.68
N LYS A 250 -4.16 2.15 -28.65
CA LYS A 250 -4.73 2.41 -29.98
C LYS A 250 -6.25 2.56 -29.96
N ILE A 251 -6.95 1.85 -29.07
CA ILE A 251 -8.41 1.98 -28.91
C ILE A 251 -8.77 3.24 -28.13
N GLY A 252 -7.99 3.60 -27.10
CA GLY A 252 -8.22 4.76 -26.25
C GLY A 252 -7.74 6.09 -26.82
N GLY A 253 -6.86 6.08 -27.83
CA GLY A 253 -6.34 7.26 -28.53
C GLY A 253 -7.21 7.75 -29.70
N LYS A 254 -8.54 7.67 -29.58
CA LYS A 254 -9.48 8.35 -30.49
C LYS A 254 -9.93 9.68 -29.92
#